data_AF-A0A954YF67-F1
#
_entry.id   AF-A0A954YF67-F1
#
_cell.length_a   1.000
_cell.length_b   1.000
_cell.length_c   1.000
_cell.angle_alpha   90.00
_cell.angle_beta   90.00
_cell.angle_gamma   90.00
#
_symmetry.space_group_name_H-M   'P 1'
#
loop_
_entity.id
_entity.type
_entity.pdbx_description
1 polymer ?
#
loop_
_entity_poly.entity_id
_entity_poly.type
_entity_poly.pdbx_seq_one_letter_code
_entity_poly.pdbx_strand_id
1 'polypeptide(L)' 'MKIENIRAMKVDELHNELERLRRTYFNYRAQAVTEKLESTATLGDTRRTIARVLTVLRERGEKNIEQRQAHLSAQAARNK' A
#
# COMPACT_ATOMS: atom_id res chain seq x y z
N MET A 1 2.02 0.21 -11.33
CA MET A 1 1.60 1.63 -11.30
C MET A 1 2.76 2.53 -11.72
N LYS A 2 2.50 3.56 -12.55
CA LYS A 2 3.51 4.55 -12.94
C LYS A 2 3.71 5.58 -11.82
N ILE A 3 4.92 6.13 -11.72
CA ILE A 3 5.29 7.06 -10.64
C ILE A 3 4.57 8.41 -10.74
N GLU A 4 4.24 8.85 -11.95
CA GLU A 4 3.50 10.09 -12.22
C GLU A 4 2.13 10.08 -11.52
N ASN A 5 1.41 8.96 -11.62
CA ASN A 5 0.11 8.80 -10.97
C ASN A 5 0.22 8.85 -9.44
N ILE A 6 1.27 8.25 -8.87
CA ILE A 6 1.52 8.29 -7.41
C ILE A 6 1.82 9.72 -6.97
N ARG A 7 2.58 10.48 -7.75
CA ARG A 7 2.89 11.88 -7.43
C ARG A 7 1.71 12.82 -7.61
N ALA A 8 0.74 12.50 -8.46
CA ALA A 8 -0.47 13.29 -8.66
C ALA A 8 -1.50 13.14 -7.52
N MET A 9 -1.48 12.03 -6.78
CA MET A 9 -2.42 11.76 -5.68
C MET A 9 -2.20 12.68 -4.48
N LYS A 10 -3.25 12.99 -3.72
CA LYS A 10 -3.16 13.71 -2.45
C LYS A 10 -2.55 12.84 -1.35
N VAL A 11 -2.08 13.46 -0.27
CA VAL A 11 -1.44 12.73 0.84
C VAL A 11 -2.40 11.72 1.48
N ASP A 12 -3.66 12.09 1.73
CA ASP A 12 -4.64 11.16 2.31
C ASP A 12 -4.98 10.01 1.35
N GLU A 13 -5.09 10.30 0.05
CA GLU A 13 -5.30 9.28 -0.99
C GLU A 13 -4.14 8.29 -1.06
N LEU A 14 -2.90 8.77 -0.91
CA LEU A 14 -1.71 7.92 -0.85
C LEU A 14 -1.73 6.99 0.36
N HIS A 15 -2.25 7.43 1.51
CA HIS A 15 -2.37 6.58 2.70
C HIS A 15 -3.41 5.48 2.49
N ASN A 16 -4.57 5.81 1.90
CA ASN A 16 -5.61 4.85 1.57
C ASN A 16 -5.12 3.82 0.53
N GLU A 17 -4.44 4.30 -0.51
CA GLU A 17 -3.86 3.44 -1.54
C GLU A 17 -2.77 2.54 -0.97
N LEU A 18 -1.95 3.04 -0.03
CA LEU A 18 -0.95 2.24 0.66
C LEU A 18 -1.58 1.11 1.48
N GLU A 19 -2.69 1.36 2.18
CA GLU A 19 -3.41 0.29 2.89
C GLU A 19 -3.95 -0.76 1.92
N ARG A 20 -4.57 -0.31 0.82
CA ARG A 20 -5.10 -1.19 -0.22
C ARG A 20 -4.01 -2.09 -0.79
N LEU A 21 -2.88 -1.51 -1.18
CA LEU A 21 -1.73 -2.25 -1.73
C LEU A 21 -1.14 -3.25 -0.73
N ARG A 22 -1.08 -2.90 0.57
CA ARG A 22 -0.63 -3.83 1.63
C ARG A 22 -1.55 -5.04 1.76
N ARG A 23 -2.87 -4.83 1.75
CA ARG A 23 -3.87 -5.92 1.76
C ARG A 23 -3.76 -6.79 0.52
N THR A 24 -3.66 -6.18 -0.66
CA THR A 24 -3.47 -6.91 -1.93
C THR A 24 -2.18 -7.75 -1.90
N TYR A 25 -1.07 -7.19 -1.41
CA TYR A 25 0.19 -7.93 -1.26
C TYR A 25 0.06 -9.13 -0.31
N PHE A 26 -0.65 -8.96 0.81
CA PHE A 26 -0.94 -10.06 1.73
C PHE A 26 -1.76 -11.16 1.04
N ASN A 27 -2.80 -10.80 0.30
CA ASN A 27 -3.62 -11.76 -0.44
C ASN A 27 -2.79 -12.52 -1.48
N TYR A 28 -1.93 -11.84 -2.23
CA TYR A 28 -1.02 -12.52 -3.18
C TYR A 28 -0.03 -13.44 -2.48
N ARG A 29 0.44 -13.09 -1.28
CA ARG A 29 1.28 -14.00 -0.48
C ARG A 29 0.51 -15.23 0.01
N ALA A 30 -0.72 -15.05 0.46
CA ALA A 30 -1.58 -16.16 0.87
C ALA A 30 -1.88 -17.09 -0.32
N GLN A 31 -2.26 -16.52 -1.47
CA GLN A 31 -2.47 -17.25 -2.72
C GLN A 31 -1.22 -17.97 -3.20
N ALA A 32 -0.03 -17.37 -3.07
CA ALA A 32 1.23 -18.04 -3.43
C ALA A 32 1.53 -19.29 -2.61
N VAL A 33 0.91 -19.43 -1.41
CA VAL A 33 1.08 -20.60 -0.54
C VAL A 33 0.00 -21.65 -0.80
N THR A 34 -1.23 -21.24 -1.10
CA THR A 34 -2.39 -22.14 -1.22
C THR A 34 -2.72 -22.56 -2.66
N GLU A 35 -2.37 -21.74 -3.65
CA GLU A 35 -2.72 -21.91 -5.05
C GLU A 35 -1.53 -21.66 -5.98
N LYS A 36 -1.63 -22.09 -7.24
CA LYS A 36 -0.61 -21.81 -8.26
C LYS A 36 -0.75 -20.34 -8.68
N LEU A 37 0.10 -19.49 -8.13
CA LEU A 37 0.11 -18.06 -8.45
C LEU A 37 0.25 -17.86 -9.97
N GLU A 38 -0.77 -17.25 -10.59
CA GLU A 38 -0.83 -17.01 -12.05
C GLU A 38 0.42 -16.29 -12.58
N SER A 39 0.99 -15.37 -11.79
CA SER A 39 2.22 -14.67 -12.15
C SER A 39 3.01 -14.21 -10.92
N THR A 40 4.22 -14.74 -10.77
CA THR A 40 5.18 -14.38 -9.71
C THR A 40 5.68 -12.94 -9.83
N ALA A 41 5.61 -12.34 -11.02
CA ALA A 41 6.00 -10.95 -11.26
C ALA A 41 5.10 -9.97 -10.49
N THR A 42 3.81 -10.28 -10.34
CA THR A 42 2.82 -9.42 -9.67
C THR A 42 3.19 -9.15 -8.20
N LEU A 43 3.79 -10.12 -7.53
CA LEU A 43 4.27 -9.99 -6.16
C LEU A 43 5.41 -8.97 -6.06
N GLY A 44 6.36 -9.04 -6.99
CA GLY A 44 7.47 -8.10 -7.11
C GLY A 44 7.02 -6.69 -7.47
N ASP A 45 6.10 -6.58 -8.44
CA ASP A 45 5.57 -5.29 -8.91
C ASP A 45 4.74 -4.58 -7.82
N THR A 46 3.94 -5.34 -7.07
CA THR A 46 3.17 -4.80 -5.93
C THR A 46 4.11 -4.30 -4.84
N ARG A 47 5.16 -5.07 -4.50
CA ARG A 47 6.19 -4.66 -3.53
C ARG A 47 6.91 -3.38 -3.95
N ARG A 48 7.31 -3.27 -5.23
CA ARG A 48 7.94 -2.06 -5.77
C ARG A 48 6.98 -0.87 -5.76
N THR A 49 5.69 -1.10 -6.02
CA THR A 49 4.68 -0.05 -5.98
C THR A 49 4.48 0.48 -4.55
N ILE A 50 4.40 -0.40 -3.55
CA ILE A 50 4.36 -0.02 -2.12
C ILE A 50 5.58 0.84 -1.76
N ALA A 51 6.79 0.42 -2.18
CA ALA A 51 8.02 1.17 -1.91
C ALA A 51 7.97 2.58 -2.53
N ARG A 52 7.49 2.72 -3.77
CA ARG A 52 7.34 4.03 -4.42
C ARG A 52 6.37 4.96 -3.68
N VAL A 53 5.24 4.43 -3.22
CA VAL A 53 4.27 5.21 -2.42
C VAL A 53 4.91 5.69 -1.11
N LEU A 54 5.62 4.79 -0.39
CA LEU A 54 6.34 5.14 0.83
C LEU A 54 7.42 6.20 0.59
N THR A 55 8.16 6.11 -0.52
CA THR A 55 9.14 7.12 -0.91
C THR A 55 8.48 8.48 -1.12
N VAL A 56 7.38 8.55 -1.88
CA VAL A 56 6.67 9.82 -2.13
C VAL A 56 6.08 10.41 -0.85
N LEU A 57 5.53 9.59 0.04
CA LEU A 57 5.06 10.05 1.36
C LEU A 57 6.21 10.65 2.18
N ARG A 58 7.38 10.02 2.15
CA ARG A 58 8.58 10.53 2.83
C ARG A 58 9.13 11.80 2.17
N GLU A 59 9.14 11.88 0.85
CA GLU A 59 9.49 13.11 0.09
C GLU A 59 8.59 14.29 0.48
N ARG A 60 7.32 14.02 0.79
CA ARG A 60 6.34 15.02 1.25
C ARG A 60 6.44 15.36 2.75
N GLY A 61 7.40 14.77 3.47
CA GLY A 61 7.66 15.09 4.87
C GLY A 61 6.79 14.36 5.89
N GLU A 62 6.01 13.35 5.48
CA GLU A 62 5.24 12.53 6.42
C GLU A 62 6.19 11.72 7.31
N LYS A 63 6.19 12.07 8.60
CA LYS A 63 6.88 11.33 9.67
C LYS A 63 5.83 10.47 10.37
N ASN A 64 6.19 9.22 10.70
CA ASN A 64 5.31 8.25 11.37
C ASN A 64 4.14 7.71 10.52
N ILE A 65 4.41 7.38 9.24
CA ILE A 65 3.43 6.76 8.32
C ILE A 65 2.72 5.56 8.96
N GLU A 66 3.46 4.70 9.69
CA GLU A 66 2.90 3.52 10.37
C GLU A 66 1.90 3.88 11.47
N GLN A 67 2.18 4.93 12.27
CA GLN A 67 1.29 5.36 13.36
C GLN A 67 -0.01 5.93 12.80
N ARG A 68 0.09 6.72 11.72
CA ARG A 68 -1.06 7.30 11.03
C ARG A 68 -1.94 6.22 10.39
N GLN A 69 -1.33 5.20 9.80
CA GLN A 69 -2.06 4.06 9.26
C GLN A 69 -2.76 3.24 10.36
N ALA A 70 -2.09 2.96 11.47
CA ALA A 70 -2.69 2.26 12.61
C ALA A 70 -3.90 3.02 13.17
N HIS A 71 -3.80 4.36 13.26
CA HIS A 71 -4.90 5.21 13.70
C HIS A 71 -6.06 5.23 12.70
N LEU A 72 -5.78 5.38 11.40
CA LEU A 72 -6.79 5.35 10.33
C LEU A 72 -7.53 4.00 10.29
N SER A 73 -6.80 2.88 10.40
CA SER A 73 -7.41 1.55 10.43
C SER A 73 -8.24 1.31 11.70
N ALA A 74 -7.79 1.83 12.85
CA ALA A 74 -8.52 1.74 14.12
C ALA A 74 -9.78 2.62 14.11
N GLN A 75 -9.72 3.81 13.50
CA GLN A 75 -10.89 4.68 13.30
C GLN A 75 -11.89 4.05 12.32
N ALA A 76 -11.41 3.48 11.21
CA ALA A 76 -12.26 2.80 10.24
C ALA A 76 -12.98 1.57 10.85
N ALA A 77 -12.31 0.85 11.77
CA ALA A 77 -12.90 -0.27 12.49
C ALA A 77 -13.92 0.15 13.57
N ARG A 78 -13.82 1.37 14.11
CA ARG A 78 -14.79 1.94 15.07
C ARG A 78 -16.05 2.49 14.42
N ASN A 79 -15.96 2.93 13.17
CA ASN A 79 -17.08 3.52 12.42
C ASN A 79 -17.93 2.45 11.68
N LYS A 80 -17.73 1.18 11.99
CA LYS A 80 -18.45 0.03 11.42
C LYS A 80 -19.18 -0.72 12.52
#